data_AF-A0A9W8HNZ9-F1
#
_entry.id   AF-A0A9W8HNZ9-F1
#
_cell.length_a   1.000
_cell.length_b   1.000
_cell.length_c   1.000
_cell.angle_alpha   90.00
_cell.angle_beta   90.00
_cell.angle_gamma   90.00
#
_symmetry.space_group_name_H-M   'P 1'
#
loop_
_entity.id
_entity.type
_entity.pdbx_description
1 polymer ?
#
loop_
_entity_poly.entity_id
_entity_poly.type
_entity_poly.pdbx_seq_one_letter_code
_entity_poly.pdbx_strand_id
1 'polypeptide(L)'
;MTLRKLTFVTGNKNKLREMQELLNGIVDLQNRAVDLEEIQGSTREVAIAKCRQAAAIIGGPVITEDVGLGFNAMNGLPGAYIKWFLKELKPEGLYKMLAGFDDKSGFAVCTVAYCEGPGHDPILFEGIHHGLIVEPRGPPVFGWNPIFQPDGFSETYAEMSDEIKNTCSHRFLAVEKLKAFLSEQQ
;
A
#
# COMPACT_ATOMS: atom_id res chain seq x y z
N MET A 1 20.96 21.58 -1.67
CA MET A 1 21.30 20.28 -1.05
C MET A 1 20.90 19.19 -2.03
N THR A 2 21.73 18.16 -2.23
CA THR A 2 21.39 17.05 -3.11
C THR A 2 20.44 16.11 -2.38
N LEU A 3 19.27 15.82 -2.97
CA LEU A 3 18.32 14.89 -2.37
C LEU A 3 18.92 13.48 -2.30
N ARG A 4 18.60 12.74 -1.23
CA ARG A 4 19.01 11.34 -1.07
C ARG A 4 18.41 10.50 -2.19
N LYS A 5 19.22 9.70 -2.87
CA LYS A 5 18.74 8.73 -3.87
C LYS A 5 18.03 7.57 -3.19
N LEU A 6 16.83 7.25 -3.65
CA LEU A 6 16.04 6.14 -3.13
C LEU A 6 15.36 5.39 -4.28
N THR A 7 15.51 4.07 -4.34
CA THR A 7 14.88 3.28 -5.40
C THR A 7 13.56 2.69 -4.93
N PHE A 8 12.44 3.10 -5.54
CA PHE A 8 11.16 2.43 -5.37
C PHE A 8 11.02 1.26 -6.34
N VAL A 9 10.99 0.05 -5.79
CA VAL A 9 10.83 -1.18 -6.56
C VAL A 9 9.35 -1.53 -6.70
N THR A 10 8.76 -1.20 -7.85
CA THR A 10 7.37 -1.51 -8.20
C THR A 10 7.18 -1.52 -9.70
N GLY A 11 6.33 -2.42 -10.20
CA GLY A 11 5.78 -2.39 -11.57
C GLY A 11 4.40 -1.73 -11.66
N ASN A 12 3.79 -1.34 -10.55
CA ASN A 12 2.45 -0.75 -10.53
C ASN A 12 2.51 0.76 -10.71
N LYS A 13 2.02 1.25 -11.85
CA LYS A 13 2.05 2.67 -12.24
C LYS A 13 1.27 3.58 -11.28
N ASN A 14 0.14 3.10 -10.73
CA ASN A 14 -0.67 3.90 -9.80
C ASN A 14 0.05 4.04 -8.45
N LYS A 15 0.67 2.95 -7.95
CA LYS A 15 1.53 3.01 -6.75
C LYS A 15 2.69 3.97 -6.95
N LEU A 16 3.35 3.91 -8.12
CA LEU A 16 4.45 4.80 -8.45
C LEU A 16 4.01 6.27 -8.43
N ARG A 17 2.91 6.60 -9.11
CA ARG A 17 2.35 7.96 -9.15
C ARG A 17 2.11 8.51 -7.74
N GLU A 18 1.36 7.78 -6.92
CA GLU A 18 1.05 8.23 -5.55
C GLU A 18 2.32 8.35 -4.69
N MET A 19 3.28 7.42 -4.81
CA MET A 19 4.54 7.50 -4.07
C MET A 19 5.41 8.69 -4.50
N GLN A 20 5.42 9.01 -5.80
CA GLN A 20 6.14 10.17 -6.34
C GLN A 20 5.56 11.49 -5.82
N GLU A 21 4.23 11.62 -5.80
CA GLU A 21 3.55 12.79 -5.24
C GLU A 21 3.87 12.95 -3.75
N LEU A 22 3.76 11.87 -2.99
CA LEU A 22 3.97 11.90 -1.54
C LEU A 22 5.42 12.19 -1.15
N LEU A 23 6.40 11.69 -1.89
CA LEU A 23 7.84 11.87 -1.59
C LEU A 23 8.49 13.02 -2.36
N ASN A 24 7.72 13.80 -3.11
CA ASN A 24 8.24 14.90 -3.92
C ASN A 24 9.01 15.91 -3.05
N GLY A 25 10.22 16.25 -3.47
CA GLY A 25 11.10 17.18 -2.75
C GLY A 25 11.75 16.63 -1.48
N ILE A 26 11.46 15.39 -1.08
CA ILE A 26 12.07 14.73 0.09
C ILE A 26 13.26 13.86 -0.32
N VAL A 27 13.11 13.11 -1.42
CA VAL A 27 14.14 12.20 -1.96
C VAL A 27 14.20 12.32 -3.49
N ASP A 28 15.34 11.95 -4.06
CA ASP A 28 15.47 11.66 -5.49
C ASP A 28 14.96 10.22 -5.73
N LEU A 29 13.64 10.10 -5.95
CA LEU A 29 12.96 8.82 -6.10
C LEU A 29 13.15 8.25 -7.50
N GLN A 30 13.90 7.15 -7.58
CA GLN A 30 14.10 6.37 -8.79
C GLN A 30 13.13 5.19 -8.83
N ASN A 31 12.63 4.79 -10.01
CA ASN A 31 11.79 3.60 -10.14
C ASN A 31 12.53 2.45 -10.83
N ARG A 32 12.37 1.24 -10.30
CA ARG A 32 12.76 0.01 -10.97
C ARG A 32 11.62 -1.00 -10.91
N ALA A 33 11.19 -1.50 -12.06
CA ALA A 33 10.29 -2.65 -12.13
C ALA A 33 11.13 -3.92 -12.09
N VAL A 34 11.09 -4.62 -10.96
CA VAL A 34 11.74 -5.92 -10.76
C VAL A 34 10.65 -6.91 -10.38
N ASP A 35 10.69 -8.10 -10.97
CA ASP A 35 9.82 -9.19 -10.56
C ASP A 35 10.36 -9.77 -9.25
N LEU A 36 9.56 -9.64 -8.19
CA LEU A 36 9.91 -10.07 -6.84
C LEU A 36 8.92 -11.13 -6.41
N GLU A 37 9.43 -12.16 -5.75
CA GLU A 37 8.60 -13.25 -5.23
C GLU A 37 7.78 -12.74 -4.04
N GLU A 38 6.46 -12.85 -4.13
CA GLU A 38 5.55 -12.56 -3.04
C GLU A 38 5.29 -13.86 -2.27
N ILE A 39 5.97 -14.02 -1.13
CA ILE A 39 5.72 -15.15 -0.22
C ILE A 39 4.29 -15.11 0.34
N GLN A 40 3.86 -16.19 0.98
CA GLN A 40 2.61 -16.19 1.75
C GLN A 40 2.89 -15.79 3.20
N GLY A 41 2.00 -14.99 3.77
CA GLY A 41 2.09 -14.54 5.15
C GLY A 41 1.28 -13.26 5.38
N SER A 42 1.53 -12.64 6.53
CA SER A 42 1.05 -11.29 6.83
C SER A 42 1.65 -10.25 5.88
N THR A 43 1.02 -9.07 5.80
CA THR A 43 1.57 -7.94 5.03
C THR A 43 2.99 -7.58 5.44
N ARG A 44 3.32 -7.73 6.73
CA ARG A 44 4.66 -7.49 7.29
C ARG A 44 5.68 -8.50 6.80
N GLU A 45 5.36 -9.79 6.84
CA GLU A 45 6.27 -10.85 6.38
C GLU A 45 6.55 -10.75 4.88
N VAL A 46 5.50 -10.49 4.09
CA VAL A 46 5.62 -10.22 2.65
C VAL A 46 6.52 -9.02 2.40
N ALA A 47 6.27 -7.89 3.09
CA ALA A 47 7.04 -6.67 2.90
C ALA A 47 8.53 -6.84 3.27
N ILE A 48 8.85 -7.58 4.34
CA ILE A 48 10.23 -7.88 4.74
C ILE A 48 10.93 -8.72 3.65
N ALA A 49 10.33 -9.83 3.24
CA ALA A 49 10.92 -10.73 2.26
C ALA A 49 11.16 -10.02 0.92
N LYS A 50 10.14 -9.28 0.45
CA LYS A 50 10.18 -8.50 -0.78
C LYS A 50 11.24 -7.41 -0.74
N CYS A 51 11.35 -6.66 0.36
CA CYS A 51 12.34 -5.60 0.52
C CYS A 51 13.77 -6.15 0.56
N ARG A 52 14.00 -7.28 1.26
CA ARG A 52 15.31 -7.96 1.25
C ARG A 52 15.72 -8.38 -0.16
N GLN A 53 14.80 -8.98 -0.91
CA GLN A 53 15.05 -9.38 -2.30
C GLN A 53 15.35 -8.15 -3.19
N ALA A 54 14.57 -7.07 -3.05
CA ALA A 54 14.79 -5.83 -3.75
C ALA A 54 16.18 -5.22 -3.44
N ALA A 55 16.56 -5.16 -2.17
CA ALA A 55 17.85 -4.62 -1.74
C ALA A 55 19.02 -5.43 -2.32
N ALA A 56 18.91 -6.77 -2.33
CA ALA A 56 19.92 -7.65 -2.91
C ALA A 56 20.12 -7.42 -4.42
N ILE A 57 19.04 -7.16 -5.17
CA ILE A 57 19.09 -6.93 -6.63
C ILE A 57 19.59 -5.52 -6.95
N ILE A 58 19.13 -4.50 -6.21
CA ILE A 58 19.47 -3.10 -6.48
C ILE A 58 20.86 -2.73 -5.98
N GLY A 59 21.32 -3.32 -4.86
CA GLY A 59 22.65 -3.04 -4.30
C GLY A 59 22.76 -1.71 -3.55
N GLY A 60 21.65 -1.13 -3.09
CA GLY A 60 21.64 0.14 -2.37
C GLY A 60 20.27 0.46 -1.76
N PRO A 61 20.02 1.73 -1.35
CA PRO A 61 18.79 2.11 -0.67
C PRO A 61 17.54 1.87 -1.52
N VAL A 62 16.61 1.10 -0.96
CA VAL A 62 15.36 0.72 -1.61
C VAL A 62 14.15 0.96 -0.72
N ILE A 63 13.01 1.22 -1.34
CA ILE A 63 11.69 0.98 -0.75
C ILE A 63 10.90 0.00 -1.61
N THR A 64 10.10 -0.83 -0.93
CA THR A 64 9.02 -1.62 -1.52
C THR A 64 7.72 -1.30 -0.83
N GLU A 65 6.60 -1.64 -1.48
CA GLU A 65 5.28 -1.42 -0.90
C GLU A 65 4.36 -2.64 -1.11
N ASP A 66 3.78 -3.11 -0.01
CA ASP A 66 2.68 -4.06 0.00
C ASP A 66 1.42 -3.45 0.60
N VAL A 67 0.29 -3.76 -0.03
CA VAL A 67 -1.00 -3.21 0.32
C VAL A 67 -1.97 -4.36 0.54
N GLY A 68 -2.66 -4.34 1.67
CA GLY A 68 -3.71 -5.29 2.01
C GLY A 68 -5.05 -4.60 2.20
N LEU A 69 -6.12 -5.37 2.01
CA LEU A 69 -7.48 -5.01 2.39
C LEU A 69 -8.03 -6.11 3.25
N GLY A 70 -8.26 -5.82 4.53
CA GLY A 70 -8.80 -6.77 5.49
C GLY A 70 -10.28 -6.52 5.75
N PHE A 71 -11.07 -7.59 5.80
CA PHE A 71 -12.46 -7.57 6.25
C PHE A 71 -12.51 -8.08 7.68
N ASN A 72 -13.09 -7.30 8.61
CA ASN A 72 -13.12 -7.67 10.02
C ASN A 72 -13.93 -8.95 10.25
N ALA A 73 -15.06 -9.09 9.54
CA ALA A 73 -15.87 -10.30 9.52
C ALA A 73 -15.14 -11.58 9.06
N MET A 74 -14.02 -11.44 8.34
CA MET A 74 -13.17 -12.54 7.88
C MET A 74 -11.81 -12.55 8.59
N ASN A 75 -11.72 -12.00 9.80
CA ASN A 75 -10.50 -11.92 10.60
C ASN A 75 -9.30 -11.31 9.83
N GLY A 76 -9.56 -10.28 9.03
CA GLY A 76 -8.54 -9.56 8.27
C GLY A 76 -8.20 -10.15 6.90
N LEU A 77 -8.84 -11.25 6.48
CA LEU A 77 -8.78 -11.69 5.08
C LEU A 77 -9.61 -10.76 4.17
N PRO A 78 -9.28 -10.63 2.88
CA PRO A 78 -8.19 -11.30 2.17
C PRO A 78 -6.78 -10.75 2.49
N GLY A 79 -6.67 -9.60 3.14
CA GLY A 79 -5.40 -9.06 3.63
C GLY A 79 -4.36 -8.91 2.52
N ALA A 80 -3.16 -9.47 2.71
CA ALA A 80 -2.08 -9.46 1.73
C ALA A 80 -2.45 -10.14 0.38
N TYR A 81 -3.46 -11.01 0.38
CA TYR A 81 -3.89 -11.75 -0.82
C TYR A 81 -4.88 -10.97 -1.70
N ILE A 82 -5.25 -9.74 -1.33
CA ILE A 82 -6.28 -8.94 -2.01
C ILE A 82 -6.10 -8.84 -3.53
N LYS A 83 -4.86 -8.80 -4.02
CA LYS A 83 -4.54 -8.78 -5.47
C LYS A 83 -5.19 -9.94 -6.21
N TRP A 84 -5.12 -11.15 -5.65
CA TRP A 84 -5.66 -12.36 -6.25
C TRP A 84 -7.19 -12.38 -6.17
N PHE A 85 -7.75 -12.03 -5.01
CA PHE A 85 -9.19 -11.93 -4.84
C PHE A 85 -9.80 -10.89 -5.77
N LEU A 86 -9.21 -9.69 -5.87
CA LEU A 86 -9.67 -8.65 -6.79
C LEU A 86 -9.59 -9.11 -8.26
N LYS A 87 -8.52 -9.80 -8.65
CA LYS A 87 -8.35 -10.28 -10.03
C LYS A 87 -9.51 -11.19 -10.45
N GLU A 88 -9.87 -12.14 -9.60
CA GLU A 88 -10.87 -13.16 -9.93
C GLU A 88 -12.30 -12.68 -9.66
N LEU A 89 -12.53 -11.94 -8.58
CA LEU A 89 -13.87 -11.54 -8.13
C LEU A 89 -14.32 -10.18 -8.64
N LYS A 90 -13.37 -9.29 -9.01
CA LYS A 90 -13.63 -7.87 -9.28
C LYS A 90 -14.21 -7.15 -8.04
N PRO A 91 -14.35 -5.81 -8.05
CA PRO A 91 -14.91 -5.07 -6.91
C PRO A 91 -16.29 -5.60 -6.48
N GLU A 92 -17.17 -5.92 -7.42
CA GLU A 92 -18.52 -6.42 -7.15
C GLU A 92 -18.48 -7.75 -6.39
N GLY A 93 -17.59 -8.68 -6.79
CA GLY A 93 -17.46 -9.97 -6.14
C GLY A 93 -16.83 -9.86 -4.76
N LEU A 94 -15.87 -8.95 -4.55
CA LEU A 94 -15.29 -8.66 -3.24
C LEU A 94 -16.35 -8.18 -2.24
N TYR A 95 -17.22 -7.25 -2.64
CA TYR A 95 -18.35 -6.84 -1.80
C TYR A 95 -19.29 -8.03 -1.50
N LYS A 96 -19.61 -8.84 -2.52
CA LYS A 96 -20.47 -10.03 -2.37
C LYS A 96 -19.88 -11.10 -1.45
N MET A 97 -18.56 -11.17 -1.25
CA MET A 97 -17.97 -12.09 -0.27
C MET A 97 -18.52 -11.86 1.14
N LEU A 98 -18.90 -10.63 1.44
CA LEU A 98 -19.44 -10.26 2.75
C LEU A 98 -20.96 -10.44 2.85
N ALA A 99 -21.66 -10.93 1.82
CA ALA A 99 -23.12 -10.99 1.81
C ALA A 99 -23.73 -11.72 3.02
N GLY A 100 -23.05 -12.74 3.55
CA GLY A 100 -23.49 -13.52 4.71
C GLY A 100 -23.09 -12.96 6.08
N PHE A 101 -22.46 -11.80 6.14
CA PHE A 101 -21.99 -11.17 7.39
C PHE A 101 -22.70 -9.85 7.62
N ASP A 102 -23.14 -9.58 8.85
CA ASP A 102 -23.71 -8.27 9.20
C ASP A 102 -22.62 -7.19 9.25
N ASP A 103 -21.43 -7.56 9.74
CA ASP A 103 -20.27 -6.68 9.81
C ASP A 103 -19.66 -6.46 8.41
N LYS A 104 -19.71 -5.22 7.95
CA LYS A 104 -19.06 -4.76 6.70
C LYS A 104 -17.80 -3.95 6.95
N SER A 105 -17.37 -3.83 8.20
CA SER A 105 -16.17 -3.06 8.53
C SER A 105 -14.91 -3.78 8.05
N GLY A 106 -13.91 -2.97 7.74
CA GLY A 106 -12.63 -3.44 7.27
C GLY A 106 -11.56 -2.37 7.41
N PHE A 107 -10.38 -2.67 6.88
CA PHE A 107 -9.28 -1.73 6.89
C PHE A 107 -8.40 -1.92 5.67
N ALA A 108 -7.91 -0.80 5.14
CA ALA A 108 -6.82 -0.77 4.20
C ALA A 108 -5.50 -0.63 4.97
N VAL A 109 -4.50 -1.43 4.62
CA VAL A 109 -3.16 -1.33 5.19
C VAL A 109 -2.13 -1.15 4.08
N CYS A 110 -1.24 -0.19 4.24
CA CYS A 110 -0.02 -0.06 3.45
C CYS A 110 1.18 -0.32 4.35
N THR A 111 2.05 -1.22 3.93
CA THR A 111 3.34 -1.47 4.56
C THR A 111 4.43 -1.03 3.58
N VAL A 112 5.08 0.10 3.87
CA VAL A 112 6.28 0.54 3.17
C VAL A 112 7.48 -0.06 3.89
N ALA A 113 8.29 -0.84 3.18
CA ALA A 113 9.51 -1.42 3.70
C ALA A 113 10.71 -0.70 3.11
N TYR A 114 11.60 -0.21 3.98
CA TYR A 114 12.83 0.47 3.62
C TYR A 114 14.04 -0.38 3.97
N CYS A 115 15.05 -0.39 3.10
CA CYS A 115 16.33 -1.02 3.40
C CYS A 115 17.49 -0.19 2.83
N GLU A 116 18.56 0.00 3.62
CA GLU A 116 19.78 0.71 3.19
C GLU A 116 20.52 -0.01 2.07
N GLY A 117 20.36 -1.32 1.96
CA GLY A 117 21.02 -2.14 0.95
C GLY A 117 21.30 -3.56 1.46
N PRO A 118 22.00 -4.38 0.67
CA PRO A 118 22.36 -5.75 1.05
C PRO A 118 22.98 -5.81 2.44
N GLY A 119 22.59 -6.80 3.24
CA GLY A 119 23.12 -7.01 4.60
C GLY A 119 22.44 -6.18 5.71
N HIS A 120 21.51 -5.29 5.37
CA HIS A 120 20.71 -4.55 6.35
C HIS A 120 19.31 -5.14 6.49
N ASP A 121 18.75 -5.06 7.70
CA ASP A 121 17.37 -5.49 7.94
C ASP A 121 16.37 -4.41 7.46
N PRO A 122 15.27 -4.81 6.80
CA PRO A 122 14.23 -3.87 6.43
C PRO A 122 13.56 -3.23 7.66
N ILE A 123 13.29 -1.94 7.56
CA ILE A 123 12.50 -1.17 8.51
C ILE A 123 11.11 -0.99 7.91
N LEU A 124 10.06 -1.28 8.69
CA LEU A 124 8.68 -1.22 8.23
C LEU A 124 7.96 0.02 8.74
N PHE A 125 7.24 0.67 7.82
CA PHE A 125 6.35 1.79 8.11
C PHE A 125 4.94 1.40 7.68
N GLU A 126 4.03 1.28 8.64
CA GLU A 126 2.65 0.85 8.38
C GLU A 126 1.67 2.00 8.56
N GLY A 127 0.81 2.18 7.57
CA GLY A 127 -0.36 3.04 7.65
C GLY A 127 -1.62 2.21 7.50
N ILE A 128 -2.58 2.42 8.39
CA ILE A 128 -3.85 1.71 8.41
C ILE A 128 -4.97 2.75 8.38
N HIS A 129 -5.98 2.52 7.54
CA HIS A 129 -7.18 3.33 7.50
C HIS A 129 -8.38 2.39 7.63
N HIS A 130 -9.18 2.59 8.67
CA HIS A 130 -10.42 1.86 8.91
C HIS A 130 -11.57 2.41 8.04
N GLY A 131 -12.57 1.57 7.79
CA GLY A 131 -13.71 1.95 6.96
C GLY A 131 -14.70 0.81 6.79
N LEU A 132 -15.54 0.98 5.77
CA LEU A 132 -16.57 0.03 5.39
C LEU A 132 -16.32 -0.51 3.98
N ILE A 133 -16.68 -1.78 3.79
CA ILE A 133 -16.80 -2.41 2.48
C ILE A 133 -18.22 -2.19 1.98
N VAL A 134 -18.34 -1.49 0.85
CA VAL A 134 -19.62 -1.03 0.29
C VAL A 134 -19.80 -1.53 -1.14
N GLU A 135 -21.02 -1.40 -1.67
CA GLU A 135 -21.24 -1.59 -3.11
C GLU A 135 -20.32 -0.66 -3.91
N PRO A 136 -19.76 -1.14 -5.04
CA PRO A 136 -18.76 -0.39 -5.77
C PRO A 136 -19.32 0.92 -6.32
N ARG A 137 -18.67 2.03 -6.00
CA ARG A 137 -18.97 3.37 -6.52
C ARG A 137 -17.71 4.06 -7.05
N GLY A 138 -17.88 4.97 -8.00
CA GLY A 138 -16.79 5.71 -8.64
C GLY A 138 -16.05 4.92 -9.74
N PRO A 139 -15.03 5.54 -10.37
CA PRO A 139 -14.33 4.96 -11.51
C PRO A 139 -13.49 3.70 -11.13
N PRO A 140 -13.62 2.59 -11.87
CA PRO A 140 -12.90 1.33 -11.59
C PRO A 140 -11.46 1.33 -12.14
N VAL A 141 -10.73 2.43 -11.93
CA VAL A 141 -9.40 2.66 -12.54
C VAL A 141 -8.27 2.14 -11.65
N PHE A 142 -8.50 2.08 -10.33
CA PHE A 142 -7.47 1.65 -9.38
C PHE A 142 -7.98 0.65 -8.34
N GLY A 143 -7.73 -0.63 -8.64
CA GLY A 143 -7.78 -1.69 -7.64
C GLY A 143 -9.18 -1.91 -7.05
N TRP A 144 -9.22 -2.03 -5.73
CA TRP A 144 -10.44 -2.21 -4.93
C TRP A 144 -10.98 -0.89 -4.38
N ASN A 145 -10.42 0.26 -4.77
CA ASN A 145 -10.87 1.57 -4.31
C ASN A 145 -12.40 1.80 -4.41
N PRO A 146 -13.11 1.27 -5.45
CA PRO A 146 -14.56 1.46 -5.53
C PRO A 146 -15.37 0.89 -4.38
N ILE A 147 -14.85 -0.08 -3.63
CA ILE A 147 -15.60 -0.75 -2.55
C ILE A 147 -15.18 -0.32 -1.16
N PHE A 148 -14.19 0.55 -1.01
CA PHE A 148 -13.69 0.95 0.30
C PHE A 148 -14.10 2.39 0.60
N GLN A 149 -14.99 2.55 1.56
CA GLN A 149 -15.40 3.83 2.12
C GLN A 149 -14.64 4.06 3.44
N PRO A 150 -13.62 4.94 3.47
CA PRO A 150 -12.87 5.23 4.69
C PRO A 150 -13.75 5.92 5.74
N ASP A 151 -13.43 5.68 7.02
CA ASP A 151 -14.07 6.36 8.13
C ASP A 151 -13.90 7.89 8.04
N GLY A 152 -14.96 8.64 8.36
CA GLY A 152 -14.98 10.09 8.27
C GLY A 152 -15.37 10.65 6.88
N PHE A 153 -15.65 9.78 5.91
CA PHE A 153 -16.07 10.17 4.56
C PHE A 153 -17.31 9.40 4.09
N SER A 154 -18.02 9.97 3.11
CA SER A 154 -19.17 9.34 2.44
C SER A 154 -18.81 8.68 1.11
N GLU A 155 -17.70 9.14 0.54
CA GLU A 155 -17.12 8.75 -0.73
C GLU A 155 -16.25 7.50 -0.58
N THR A 156 -16.25 6.66 -1.60
CA THR A 156 -15.23 5.60 -1.71
C THR A 156 -13.89 6.18 -2.13
N TYR A 157 -12.80 5.44 -1.93
CA TYR A 157 -11.50 5.85 -2.47
C TYR A 157 -11.47 6.05 -3.99
N ALA A 158 -12.43 5.50 -4.74
CA ALA A 158 -12.50 5.77 -6.18
C ALA A 158 -13.19 7.11 -6.48
N GLU A 159 -14.09 7.57 -5.61
CA GLU A 159 -14.80 8.83 -5.74
C GLU A 159 -13.98 10.03 -5.23
N MET A 160 -13.00 9.79 -4.37
CA MET A 160 -12.11 10.82 -3.85
C MET A 160 -11.09 11.32 -4.88
N SER A 161 -10.77 12.62 -4.80
CA SER A 161 -9.62 13.18 -5.51
C SER A 161 -8.30 12.70 -4.89
N ASP A 162 -7.22 12.75 -5.66
CA ASP A 162 -5.89 12.38 -5.17
C ASP A 162 -5.44 13.33 -4.04
N GLU A 163 -5.82 14.61 -4.07
CA GLU A 163 -5.53 15.58 -3.01
C GLU A 163 -6.13 15.15 -1.67
N ILE A 164 -7.39 14.73 -1.64
CA ILE A 164 -8.06 14.28 -0.41
C ILE A 164 -7.41 12.99 0.09
N LYS A 165 -7.20 12.00 -0.81
CA LYS A 165 -6.57 10.72 -0.44
C LYS A 165 -5.15 10.91 0.10
N ASN A 166 -4.42 11.87 -0.41
CA ASN A 166 -3.07 12.22 0.04
C ASN A 166 -3.04 12.95 1.39
N THR A 167 -4.16 13.05 2.12
CA THR A 167 -4.20 13.56 3.50
C THR A 167 -4.53 12.48 4.55
N CYS A 168 -5.10 11.35 4.12
CA CYS A 168 -5.67 10.39 5.07
C CYS A 168 -5.46 8.92 4.68
N SER A 169 -5.08 8.62 3.44
CA SER A 169 -4.99 7.22 2.99
C SER A 169 -3.98 6.41 3.80
N HIS A 170 -4.22 5.11 3.89
CA HIS A 170 -3.28 4.13 4.45
C HIS A 170 -1.86 4.30 3.86
N ARG A 171 -1.72 4.61 2.57
CA ARG A 171 -0.43 4.93 1.93
C ARG A 171 0.17 6.24 2.44
N PHE A 172 -0.60 7.33 2.50
CA PHE A 172 -0.14 8.61 3.08
C PHE A 172 0.40 8.39 4.50
N LEU A 173 -0.36 7.72 5.36
CA LEU A 173 0.02 7.44 6.74
C LEU A 173 1.33 6.63 6.86
N ALA A 174 1.54 5.66 5.96
CA ALA A 174 2.79 4.89 5.91
C ALA A 174 3.97 5.76 5.46
N VAL A 175 3.76 6.60 4.44
CA VAL A 175 4.79 7.46 3.88
C VAL A 175 5.17 8.61 4.83
N GLU A 176 4.24 9.18 5.58
CA GLU A 176 4.56 10.18 6.61
C GLU A 176 5.52 9.62 7.67
N LYS A 177 5.33 8.36 8.08
CA LYS A 177 6.25 7.67 8.99
C LYS A 177 7.62 7.46 8.36
N LEU A 178 7.68 7.09 7.08
CA LEU A 178 8.93 6.99 6.33
C LEU A 178 9.64 8.37 6.26
N LYS A 179 8.92 9.45 5.97
CA LYS A 179 9.48 10.80 5.91
C LYS A 179 10.10 11.21 7.23
N ALA A 180 9.37 11.01 8.34
CA ALA A 180 9.87 11.31 9.68
C ALA A 180 11.19 10.58 9.94
N PHE A 181 11.24 9.27 9.65
CA PHE A 181 12.47 8.48 9.75
C PHE A 181 13.61 9.02 8.88
N LEU A 182 13.35 9.35 7.62
CA LEU A 182 14.38 9.86 6.69
C LEU A 182 14.92 11.23 7.11
N SER A 183 14.10 12.07 7.74
CA SER A 183 14.50 13.39 8.24
C SER A 183 15.40 13.29 9.48
N GLU A 184 15.20 12.29 10.35
CA GLU A 184 16.05 12.07 11.53
C GLU A 184 17.45 11.53 11.18
N GLN A 185 17.64 11.03 9.96
CA GLN A 185 18.91 10.48 9.46
C GLN A 185 19.76 11.50 8.68
N GLN A 186 19.32 12.78 8.60
CA GLN A 186 20.08 13.89 8.03
C GLN A 186 20.89 14.64 9.10
#